data_AF-A0A7S1D999-F1
#
_entry.id   AF-A0A7S1D999-F1
#
_cell.length_a   1.000
_cell.length_b   1.000
_cell.length_c   1.000
_cell.angle_alpha   90.00
_cell.angle_beta   90.00
_cell.angle_gamma   90.00
#
_symmetry.space_group_name_H-M   'P 1'
#
loop_
_entity.id
_entity.type
_entity.pdbx_description
1 polymer ?
#
loop_
_entity_poly.entity_id
_entity_poly.type
_entity_poly.pdbx_seq_one_letter_code
_entity_poly.pdbx_strand_id
1 'polypeptide(L)'
;MGGFPSGSELALCLEAIHGLDADVITWDFGMTDIPKWWKKAWYSYRTALHRNRPMIVDLNLQSGGHEGDSFPMRAWTNVPRYLEQFGVPAFHMKLAAWQHIKKELPDMFGLSYQEMDKVPKFVRHFKCQDKIEEGDPTCKTMKYTNINDKRCDNRKGQVSWHPGWRFNAIMGNLLAFFVADNLIEALKSLKEEEAGKDNKINPLELMEKYKKEEETDYEGLRSKANFTEALLFKGDGLNLLLGMEGNVSMHAKEWFTSEASVCHTAILPAQSRYLGYVTEREGEPYTFDNYRN
;
A
#
# COMPACT_ATOMS: atom_id res chain seq x y z
N MET A 1 -6.15 -9.06 19.72
CA MET A 1 -6.54 -7.70 19.27
C MET A 1 -6.89 -7.80 17.81
N GLY A 2 -8.10 -7.32 17.46
CA GLY A 2 -8.67 -7.38 16.11
C GLY A 2 -8.13 -6.27 15.20
N GLY A 3 -8.51 -6.31 13.92
CA GLY A 3 -8.08 -5.32 12.94
C GLY A 3 -8.37 -3.87 13.37
N PHE A 4 -7.45 -2.96 13.06
CA PHE A 4 -7.57 -1.53 13.33
C PHE A 4 -8.17 -0.81 12.11
N PRO A 5 -9.22 0.03 12.27
CA PRO A 5 -9.79 0.78 11.16
C PRO A 5 -8.86 1.91 10.71
N SER A 6 -8.72 2.15 9.40
CA SER A 6 -7.83 3.20 8.86
C SER A 6 -8.21 4.62 9.30
N GLY A 7 -9.52 4.87 9.43
CA GLY A 7 -10.05 6.23 9.33
C GLY A 7 -9.77 7.16 10.50
N SER A 8 -9.61 6.65 11.72
CA SER A 8 -9.38 7.48 12.91
C SER A 8 -7.91 7.57 13.34
N GLU A 9 -7.01 6.82 12.69
CA GLU A 9 -5.62 6.68 13.16
C GLU A 9 -4.56 6.92 12.06
N LEU A 10 -4.94 7.00 10.79
CA LEU A 10 -4.02 7.43 9.74
C LEU A 10 -3.95 8.95 9.68
N ALA A 11 -2.77 9.51 10.00
CA ALA A 11 -2.42 10.86 9.55
C ALA A 11 -1.66 10.76 8.25
N LEU A 12 -2.07 11.56 7.27
CA LEU A 12 -1.35 11.72 6.01
C LEU A 12 -0.60 13.07 6.05
N CYS A 13 0.35 13.19 6.98
CA CYS A 13 1.23 14.36 7.04
C CYS A 13 2.38 14.17 6.03
N LEU A 14 2.07 14.31 4.74
CA LEU A 14 3.04 14.19 3.65
C LEU A 14 3.91 15.46 3.52
N GLU A 15 4.47 15.99 4.61
CA GLU A 15 5.46 17.09 4.45
C GLU A 15 6.79 16.55 3.89
N ALA A 16 7.13 15.31 4.24
CA ALA A 16 8.18 14.49 3.63
C ALA A 16 8.03 13.05 4.12
N ILE A 17 7.69 12.09 3.25
CA ILE A 17 8.00 10.69 3.50
C ILE A 17 9.46 10.51 3.08
N HIS A 18 10.25 9.76 3.87
CA HIS A 18 11.69 9.69 3.69
C HIS A 18 12.11 9.30 2.26
N GLY A 19 12.98 10.12 1.66
CA GLY A 19 13.57 9.92 0.33
C GLY A 19 13.14 11.04 -0.62
N LEU A 20 14.06 11.55 -1.45
CA LEU A 20 13.74 12.59 -2.45
C LEU A 20 13.09 11.99 -3.71
N ASP A 21 13.01 10.67 -3.82
CA ASP A 21 12.95 9.99 -5.11
C ASP A 21 11.64 9.20 -5.36
N ALA A 22 10.93 8.72 -4.32
CA ALA A 22 9.64 8.02 -4.49
C ALA A 22 8.84 7.94 -3.17
N ASP A 23 7.64 8.52 -3.14
CA ASP A 23 6.71 8.37 -2.03
C ASP A 23 5.72 7.22 -2.31
N VAL A 24 5.53 6.31 -1.35
CA VAL A 24 4.63 5.15 -1.49
C VAL A 24 3.66 5.10 -0.32
N ILE A 25 2.37 4.99 -0.63
CA ILE A 25 1.30 4.77 0.35
C ILE A 25 0.76 3.36 0.19
N THR A 26 1.09 2.51 1.16
CA THR A 26 0.56 1.15 1.22
C THR A 26 -0.76 1.12 1.99
N TRP A 27 -1.80 0.55 1.41
CA TRP A 27 -3.10 0.41 2.06
C TRP A 27 -3.38 -1.07 2.39
N ASP A 28 -3.30 -1.42 3.68
CA ASP A 28 -3.50 -2.80 4.18
C ASP A 28 -4.61 -2.86 5.25
N PHE A 29 -5.75 -2.24 4.94
CA PHE A 29 -6.93 -2.17 5.83
C PHE A 29 -8.11 -2.98 5.30
N GLY A 30 -7.86 -3.94 4.41
CA GLY A 30 -8.93 -4.73 3.77
C GLY A 30 -9.92 -5.30 4.78
N MET A 31 -9.44 -5.93 5.86
CA MET A 31 -10.33 -6.55 6.84
C MET A 31 -11.25 -5.58 7.59
N THR A 32 -10.83 -4.34 7.83
CA THR A 32 -11.60 -3.36 8.62
C THR A 32 -12.40 -2.38 7.78
N ASP A 33 -11.95 -2.17 6.55
CA ASP A 33 -12.44 -1.08 5.70
C ASP A 33 -13.14 -1.56 4.44
N ILE A 34 -13.20 -2.87 4.15
CA ILE A 34 -14.11 -3.39 3.11
C ILE A 34 -15.53 -2.78 3.22
N PRO A 35 -16.19 -2.74 4.40
CA PRO A 35 -17.51 -2.11 4.51
C PRO A 35 -17.45 -0.57 4.47
N LYS A 36 -16.26 0.02 4.56
CA LYS A 36 -16.01 1.46 4.61
C LYS A 36 -15.07 1.88 3.47
N TRP A 37 -15.27 1.32 2.28
CA TRP A 37 -14.41 1.52 1.11
C TRP A 37 -14.24 3.00 0.72
N TRP A 38 -15.22 3.84 1.05
CA TRP A 38 -15.14 5.29 0.87
C TRP A 38 -13.96 5.90 1.63
N LYS A 39 -13.51 5.32 2.74
CA LYS A 39 -12.32 5.78 3.47
C LYS A 39 -11.08 5.62 2.62
N LYS A 40 -10.91 4.45 2.01
CA LYS A 40 -9.84 4.22 1.05
C LYS A 40 -9.96 5.19 -0.12
N ALA A 41 -11.14 5.32 -0.73
CA ALA A 41 -11.37 6.30 -1.80
C ALA A 41 -10.96 7.73 -1.38
N TRP A 42 -11.31 8.13 -0.16
CA TRP A 42 -10.93 9.42 0.42
C TRP A 42 -9.43 9.60 0.54
N TYR A 43 -8.76 8.68 1.22
CA TYR A 43 -7.31 8.76 1.45
C TYR A 43 -6.56 8.66 0.13
N SER A 44 -6.94 7.74 -0.75
CA SER A 44 -6.32 7.56 -2.05
C SER A 44 -6.51 8.80 -2.95
N TYR A 45 -7.69 9.45 -2.93
CA TYR A 45 -7.89 10.71 -3.65
C TYR A 45 -7.06 11.86 -3.07
N ARG A 46 -6.99 12.01 -1.75
CA ARG A 46 -6.17 13.07 -1.14
C ARG A 46 -4.68 12.83 -1.34
N THR A 47 -4.27 11.57 -1.31
CA THR A 47 -2.92 11.11 -1.66
C THR A 47 -2.58 11.51 -3.09
N ALA A 48 -3.52 11.30 -4.01
CA ALA A 48 -3.39 11.77 -5.38
C ALA A 48 -3.26 13.30 -5.45
N LEU A 49 -4.01 14.07 -4.66
CA LEU A 49 -3.91 15.53 -4.61
C LEU A 49 -2.64 16.08 -3.92
N HIS A 50 -1.77 15.21 -3.42
CA HIS A 50 -0.53 15.63 -2.77
C HIS A 50 0.52 16.13 -3.78
N ARG A 51 1.32 17.13 -3.39
CA ARG A 51 2.32 17.74 -4.28
C ARG A 51 3.37 16.74 -4.79
N ASN A 52 3.73 15.76 -3.97
CA ASN A 52 4.72 14.73 -4.33
C ASN A 52 4.11 13.55 -5.09
N ARG A 53 2.78 13.54 -5.31
CA ARG A 53 2.07 12.51 -6.09
C ARG A 53 2.51 11.07 -5.75
N PRO A 54 2.48 10.70 -4.46
CA PRO A 54 2.86 9.36 -4.04
C PRO A 54 2.08 8.29 -4.78
N MET A 55 2.78 7.19 -5.02
CA MET A 55 2.20 5.97 -5.56
C MET A 55 1.34 5.26 -4.51
N ILE A 56 0.20 4.77 -4.95
CA ILE A 56 -0.74 4.03 -4.10
C ILE A 56 -0.52 2.56 -4.33
N VAL A 57 -0.31 1.79 -3.27
CA VAL A 57 -0.09 0.35 -3.35
C VAL A 57 -1.09 -0.36 -2.47
N ASP A 58 -2.02 -1.05 -3.11
CA ASP A 58 -2.95 -1.92 -2.42
C ASP A 58 -2.36 -3.31 -2.24
N LEU A 59 -2.09 -3.65 -0.99
CA LEU A 59 -1.71 -4.98 -0.58
C LEU A 59 -2.96 -5.71 -0.08
N ASN A 60 -3.04 -7.01 -0.32
CA ASN A 60 -4.15 -7.85 0.16
C ASN A 60 -5.54 -7.29 -0.17
N LEU A 61 -5.78 -6.94 -1.44
CA LEU A 61 -7.15 -7.00 -1.94
C LEU A 61 -7.56 -8.46 -1.81
N GLN A 62 -8.29 -8.81 -0.75
CA GLN A 62 -9.05 -10.05 -0.71
C GLN A 62 -9.97 -9.96 -1.92
N SER A 63 -9.48 -10.48 -3.05
CA SER A 63 -10.25 -10.65 -4.26
C SER A 63 -11.08 -11.90 -3.98
N GLY A 64 -12.00 -11.76 -3.03
CA GLY A 64 -13.05 -12.74 -2.81
C GLY A 64 -14.01 -12.82 -3.98
N GLY A 65 -13.68 -12.17 -5.12
CA GLY A 65 -14.40 -12.03 -6.38
C GLY A 65 -14.84 -13.34 -6.98
N HIS A 66 -15.67 -14.07 -6.28
CA HIS A 66 -16.64 -14.93 -6.89
C HIS A 66 -17.62 -14.02 -7.66
N GLU A 67 -18.03 -14.45 -8.85
CA GLU A 67 -19.18 -13.88 -9.53
C GLU A 67 -20.39 -13.97 -8.57
N GLY A 68 -20.67 -12.87 -7.86
CA GLY A 68 -21.64 -12.86 -6.75
C GLY A 68 -21.22 -11.99 -5.56
N ASP A 69 -19.98 -11.51 -5.55
CA ASP A 69 -19.50 -10.64 -4.48
C ASP A 69 -20.34 -9.40 -4.26
N SER A 70 -20.63 -9.16 -2.98
CA SER A 70 -21.34 -7.98 -2.51
C SER A 70 -20.68 -6.70 -3.06
N PHE A 71 -21.53 -5.76 -3.45
CA PHE A 71 -21.18 -4.48 -4.03
C PHE A 71 -19.94 -3.77 -3.38
N PRO A 72 -19.78 -3.72 -2.03
CA PRO A 72 -18.65 -3.03 -1.39
C PRO A 72 -17.27 -3.53 -1.82
N MET A 73 -17.15 -4.82 -2.16
CA MET A 73 -15.89 -5.43 -2.58
C MET A 73 -15.46 -4.98 -3.98
N ARG A 74 -16.43 -4.75 -4.88
CA ARG A 74 -16.16 -4.18 -6.21
C ARG A 74 -15.75 -2.71 -6.12
N ALA A 75 -16.42 -1.93 -5.28
CA ALA A 75 -16.05 -0.54 -5.06
C ALA A 75 -14.61 -0.43 -4.50
N TRP A 76 -14.28 -1.25 -3.50
CA TRP A 76 -12.96 -1.32 -2.90
C TRP A 76 -11.84 -1.61 -3.92
N THR A 77 -12.04 -2.59 -4.81
CA THR A 77 -11.03 -3.01 -5.80
C THR A 77 -10.89 -2.04 -6.97
N ASN A 78 -11.89 -1.19 -7.23
CA ASN A 78 -11.84 -0.23 -8.33
C ASN A 78 -11.27 1.14 -7.94
N VAL A 79 -11.13 1.48 -6.65
CA VAL A 79 -10.54 2.76 -6.22
C VAL A 79 -9.21 3.09 -6.92
N PRO A 80 -8.21 2.18 -6.96
CA PRO A 80 -6.94 2.44 -7.67
C PRO A 80 -7.14 2.71 -9.16
N ARG A 81 -7.98 1.92 -9.82
CA ARG A 81 -8.25 2.06 -11.26
C ARG A 81 -8.87 3.40 -11.62
N TYR A 82 -9.68 3.97 -10.73
CA TYR A 82 -10.21 5.31 -10.94
C TYR A 82 -9.10 6.36 -10.83
N LEU A 83 -8.15 6.18 -9.92
CA LEU A 83 -7.04 7.13 -9.75
C LEU A 83 -6.01 7.03 -10.88
N GLU A 84 -5.80 5.85 -11.45
CA GLU A 84 -4.98 5.65 -12.65
C GLU A 84 -5.44 6.55 -13.81
N GLN A 85 -6.75 6.82 -13.94
CA GLN A 85 -7.30 7.71 -14.98
C GLN A 85 -6.88 9.18 -14.83
N PHE A 86 -6.32 9.54 -13.68
CA PHE A 86 -5.86 10.89 -13.37
C PHE A 86 -4.33 10.96 -13.26
N GLY A 87 -3.62 10.00 -13.87
CA GLY A 87 -2.17 9.94 -13.84
C GLY A 87 -1.58 9.52 -12.50
N VAL A 88 -2.40 9.05 -11.55
CA VAL A 88 -1.91 8.59 -10.25
C VAL A 88 -1.36 7.18 -10.40
N PRO A 89 -0.08 6.94 -10.06
CA PRO A 89 0.46 5.59 -10.08
C PRO A 89 -0.21 4.77 -8.97
N ALA A 90 -1.07 3.84 -9.37
CA ALA A 90 -1.80 2.99 -8.44
C ALA A 90 -1.56 1.52 -8.79
N PHE A 91 -1.07 0.76 -7.82
CA PHE A 91 -0.72 -0.65 -7.97
C PHE A 91 -1.55 -1.49 -7.04
N HIS A 92 -1.98 -2.65 -7.54
CA HIS A 92 -2.81 -3.57 -6.79
C HIS A 92 -2.33 -4.99 -6.96
N MET A 93 -2.08 -5.68 -5.84
CA MET A 93 -1.77 -7.10 -5.89
C MET A 93 -3.04 -7.90 -6.18
N LYS A 94 -3.07 -8.59 -7.34
CA LYS A 94 -4.14 -9.53 -7.67
C LYS A 94 -4.02 -10.80 -6.83
N LEU A 95 -5.14 -11.26 -6.25
CA LEU A 95 -5.14 -12.50 -5.46
C LEU A 95 -4.65 -13.71 -6.27
N ALA A 96 -5.03 -13.82 -7.55
CA ALA A 96 -4.57 -14.91 -8.41
C ALA A 96 -3.04 -14.93 -8.58
N ALA A 97 -2.42 -13.74 -8.73
CA ALA A 97 -0.97 -13.62 -8.78
C ALA A 97 -0.34 -14.03 -7.43
N TRP A 98 -0.93 -13.59 -6.33
CA TRP A 98 -0.47 -14.00 -4.99
C TRP A 98 -0.60 -15.50 -4.74
N GLN A 99 -1.69 -16.12 -5.20
CA GLN A 99 -1.89 -17.57 -5.13
C GLN A 99 -0.86 -18.32 -5.98
N HIS A 100 -0.52 -17.79 -7.16
CA HIS A 100 0.54 -18.36 -7.98
C HIS A 100 1.89 -18.28 -7.26
N ILE A 101 2.26 -17.10 -6.74
CA ILE A 101 3.50 -16.91 -5.96
C ILE A 101 3.55 -17.90 -4.78
N LYS A 102 2.46 -18.04 -4.00
CA LYS A 102 2.38 -19.00 -2.89
C LYS A 102 2.65 -20.45 -3.30
N LYS A 103 2.24 -20.85 -4.50
CA LYS A 103 2.48 -22.20 -5.02
C LYS A 103 3.94 -22.42 -5.36
N GLU A 104 4.59 -21.42 -5.97
CA GLU A 104 5.99 -21.48 -6.40
C GLU A 104 6.99 -21.34 -5.23
N LEU A 105 6.56 -20.83 -4.08
CA LEU A 105 7.43 -20.75 -2.90
C LEU A 105 7.80 -22.16 -2.41
N PRO A 106 9.09 -22.43 -2.14
CA PRO A 106 9.56 -23.73 -1.71
C PRO A 106 8.97 -24.10 -0.34
N ASP A 107 8.55 -25.35 -0.21
CA ASP A 107 8.06 -25.91 1.05
C ASP A 107 9.24 -26.49 1.84
N MET A 108 9.37 -26.08 3.11
CA MET A 108 10.43 -26.55 3.99
C MET A 108 10.10 -27.89 4.66
N PHE A 109 8.87 -28.40 4.50
CA PHE A 109 8.49 -29.67 5.08
C PHE A 109 9.34 -30.82 4.52
N GLY A 110 9.94 -31.60 5.41
CA GLY A 110 10.81 -32.74 5.06
C GLY A 110 12.27 -32.37 4.74
N LEU A 111 12.62 -31.08 4.66
CA LEU A 111 14.01 -30.66 4.48
C LEU A 111 14.79 -30.69 5.80
N SER A 112 16.08 -31.03 5.74
CA SER A 112 17.01 -30.86 6.85
C SER A 112 17.39 -29.38 7.04
N TYR A 113 17.87 -29.00 8.23
CA TYR A 113 18.33 -27.62 8.48
C TYR A 113 19.43 -27.17 7.50
N GLN A 114 20.33 -28.07 7.10
CA GLN A 114 21.39 -27.78 6.12
C GLN A 114 20.84 -27.49 4.72
N GLU A 115 19.72 -28.11 4.35
CA GLU A 115 19.03 -27.85 3.09
C GLU A 115 18.24 -26.55 3.16
N MET A 116 17.55 -26.29 4.27
CA MET A 116 16.87 -25.01 4.50
C MET A 116 17.84 -23.84 4.44
N ASP A 117 19.06 -24.00 4.94
CA ASP A 117 20.08 -22.95 4.91
C ASP A 117 20.60 -22.59 3.51
N LYS A 118 20.32 -23.43 2.50
CA LYS A 118 20.62 -23.10 1.09
C LYS A 118 19.52 -22.25 0.44
N VAL A 119 18.33 -22.21 1.04
CA VAL A 119 17.21 -21.40 0.54
C VAL A 119 17.47 -19.92 0.87
N PRO A 120 16.97 -18.94 0.09
CA PRO A 120 17.10 -17.53 0.43
C PRO A 120 16.51 -17.19 1.80
N LYS A 121 17.21 -16.35 2.58
CA LYS A 121 16.88 -16.02 3.98
C LYS A 121 15.41 -15.67 4.24
N PHE A 122 14.78 -14.91 3.33
CA PHE A 122 13.39 -14.44 3.48
C PHE A 122 12.34 -15.50 3.19
N VAL A 123 12.75 -16.57 2.50
CA VAL A 123 11.87 -17.68 2.10
C VAL A 123 12.05 -18.89 3.03
N ARG A 124 13.18 -18.98 3.74
CA ARG A 124 13.38 -19.98 4.80
C ARG A 124 12.27 -19.91 5.84
N HIS A 125 11.67 -21.05 6.15
CA HIS A 125 10.56 -21.15 7.12
C HIS A 125 9.33 -20.30 6.76
N PHE A 126 9.20 -19.88 5.49
CA PHE A 126 8.03 -19.14 5.05
C PHE A 126 6.86 -20.06 4.73
N LYS A 127 7.12 -21.27 4.22
CA LYS A 127 6.11 -22.26 3.85
C LYS A 127 6.46 -23.63 4.42
N CYS A 128 5.53 -24.24 5.16
CA CYS A 128 5.66 -25.60 5.69
C CYS A 128 4.33 -26.33 5.50
N GLN A 129 4.34 -27.53 4.92
CA GLN A 129 3.13 -28.34 4.70
C GLN A 129 2.07 -27.58 3.89
N ASP A 130 2.52 -26.89 2.85
CA ASP A 130 1.74 -25.99 1.99
C ASP A 130 1.06 -24.80 2.70
N LYS A 131 1.42 -24.53 3.97
CA LYS A 131 0.89 -23.42 4.76
C LYS A 131 1.92 -22.31 4.86
N ILE A 132 1.47 -21.06 4.69
CA ILE A 132 2.33 -19.87 4.80
C ILE A 132 2.43 -19.43 6.26
N GLU A 133 3.66 -19.30 6.75
CA GLU A 133 4.02 -18.92 8.12
C GLU A 133 3.31 -19.76 9.19
N GLU A 134 2.88 -20.95 8.83
CA GLU A 134 2.21 -21.92 9.66
C GLU A 134 2.73 -23.32 9.29
N GLY A 135 2.49 -24.31 10.15
CA GLY A 135 2.97 -25.67 9.97
C GLY A 135 4.26 -25.97 10.72
N ASP A 136 4.48 -27.27 10.91
CA ASP A 136 5.60 -27.84 11.63
C ASP A 136 6.77 -28.17 10.68
N PRO A 137 8.02 -28.23 11.19
CA PRO A 137 8.41 -27.99 12.60
C PRO A 137 8.75 -26.53 12.93
N THR A 138 8.90 -25.64 11.93
CA THR A 138 9.57 -24.35 12.14
C THR A 138 8.82 -23.13 11.64
N CYS A 139 7.91 -23.22 10.67
CA CYS A 139 7.30 -22.02 10.09
C CYS A 139 6.53 -21.19 11.12
N LYS A 140 5.73 -21.85 11.98
CA LYS A 140 4.97 -21.17 13.02
C LYS A 140 5.85 -20.51 14.09
N THR A 141 6.89 -21.19 14.55
CA THR A 141 7.80 -20.69 15.59
C THR A 141 8.69 -19.57 15.06
N MET A 142 9.06 -19.63 13.78
CA MET A 142 9.91 -18.64 13.14
C MET A 142 9.17 -17.43 12.59
N LYS A 143 7.84 -17.43 12.56
CA LYS A 143 7.02 -16.38 11.94
C LYS A 143 7.39 -14.95 12.38
N TYR A 144 7.55 -14.73 13.68
CA TYR A 144 7.81 -13.41 14.25
C TYR A 144 9.27 -13.20 14.65
N THR A 145 10.06 -14.27 14.73
CA THR A 145 11.47 -14.22 15.15
C THR A 145 12.43 -14.44 14.00
N ASN A 146 13.64 -13.93 14.18
CA ASN A 146 14.78 -14.41 13.42
C ASN A 146 15.48 -15.46 14.28
N ILE A 147 16.11 -16.48 13.67
CA ILE A 147 16.78 -17.58 14.39
C ILE A 147 17.80 -17.01 15.39
N ASN A 148 18.41 -15.89 15.02
CA ASN A 148 19.45 -15.22 15.79
C ASN A 148 18.91 -14.04 16.64
N ASP A 149 17.60 -13.79 16.64
CA ASP A 149 17.01 -12.61 17.27
C ASP A 149 15.63 -12.90 17.88
N LYS A 150 15.62 -13.12 19.19
CA LYS A 150 14.41 -13.33 20.00
C LYS A 150 13.72 -12.01 20.40
N ARG A 151 14.18 -10.84 19.95
CA ARG A 151 13.62 -9.52 20.33
C ARG A 151 12.16 -9.30 19.91
N CYS A 152 11.58 -10.21 19.14
CA CYS A 152 10.22 -10.11 18.63
C CYS A 152 9.29 -11.21 19.16
N ASP A 153 9.74 -12.05 20.10
CA ASP A 153 8.87 -13.06 20.72
C ASP A 153 7.81 -12.39 21.62
N ASN A 154 6.53 -12.78 21.43
CA ASN A 154 5.40 -12.46 22.30
C ASN A 154 5.11 -10.96 22.53
N ARG A 155 5.27 -10.11 21.50
CA ARG A 155 4.89 -8.69 21.62
C ARG A 155 3.39 -8.53 21.87
N LYS A 156 2.99 -7.58 22.72
CA LYS A 156 1.57 -7.28 22.94
C LYS A 156 0.89 -6.92 21.62
N GLY A 157 -0.28 -7.52 21.36
CA GLY A 157 -1.03 -7.32 20.12
C GLY A 157 -0.66 -8.29 18.98
N GLN A 158 0.39 -9.09 19.13
CA GLN A 158 0.70 -10.18 18.21
C GLN A 158 -0.41 -11.25 18.28
N VAL A 159 -0.99 -11.59 17.13
CA VAL A 159 -2.04 -12.62 16.99
C VAL A 159 -1.73 -13.49 15.79
N SER A 160 -2.14 -14.76 15.85
CA SER A 160 -1.71 -15.80 14.89
C SER A 160 -1.98 -15.48 13.43
N TRP A 161 -3.01 -14.70 13.12
CA TRP A 161 -3.41 -14.36 11.75
C TRP A 161 -2.64 -13.16 11.17
N HIS A 162 -1.93 -12.36 11.97
CA HIS A 162 -1.09 -11.27 11.45
C HIS A 162 0.09 -11.84 10.67
N PRO A 163 0.49 -11.26 9.52
CA PRO A 163 1.69 -11.68 8.81
C PRO A 163 2.96 -11.47 9.67
N GLY A 164 3.92 -12.36 9.48
CA GLY A 164 5.26 -12.26 10.05
C GLY A 164 6.16 -11.33 9.25
N TRP A 165 7.39 -11.17 9.74
CA TRP A 165 8.35 -10.26 9.10
C TRP A 165 8.81 -10.77 7.71
N ARG A 166 8.80 -12.09 7.48
CA ARG A 166 9.16 -12.70 6.20
C ARG A 166 8.11 -12.41 5.14
N PHE A 167 6.83 -12.51 5.48
CA PHE A 167 5.74 -12.07 4.60
C PHE A 167 5.96 -10.63 4.15
N ASN A 168 6.17 -9.72 5.09
CA ASN A 168 6.39 -8.31 4.79
C ASN A 168 7.65 -8.09 3.94
N ALA A 169 8.74 -8.83 4.21
CA ALA A 169 9.95 -8.77 3.40
C ALA A 169 9.71 -9.25 1.97
N ILE A 170 9.02 -10.38 1.78
CA ILE A 170 8.68 -10.89 0.44
C ILE A 170 7.79 -9.88 -0.29
N MET A 171 6.76 -9.36 0.36
CA MET A 171 5.87 -8.35 -0.21
C MET A 171 6.61 -7.07 -0.62
N GLY A 172 7.50 -6.57 0.25
CA GLY A 172 8.34 -5.41 -0.06
C GLY A 172 9.28 -5.65 -1.24
N ASN A 173 9.90 -6.84 -1.32
CA ASN A 173 10.76 -7.20 -2.47
C ASN A 173 9.95 -7.32 -3.76
N LEU A 174 8.78 -7.96 -3.72
CA LEU A 174 7.88 -8.07 -4.88
C LEU A 174 7.46 -6.69 -5.39
N LEU A 175 7.11 -5.79 -4.47
CA LEU A 175 6.79 -4.41 -4.81
C LEU A 175 8.00 -3.69 -5.43
N ALA A 176 9.19 -3.85 -4.84
CA ALA A 176 10.41 -3.24 -5.36
C ALA A 176 10.74 -3.73 -6.78
N PHE A 177 10.66 -5.03 -7.03
CA PHE A 177 10.84 -5.59 -8.37
C PHE A 177 9.80 -5.06 -9.36
N PHE A 178 8.54 -5.04 -8.95
CA PHE A 178 7.48 -4.52 -9.81
C PHE A 178 7.69 -3.04 -10.17
N VAL A 179 8.06 -2.20 -9.19
CA VAL A 179 8.37 -0.78 -9.44
C VAL A 179 9.59 -0.64 -10.36
N ALA A 180 10.64 -1.44 -10.12
CA ALA A 180 11.85 -1.43 -10.95
C ALA A 180 11.54 -1.85 -12.39
N ASP A 181 10.72 -2.88 -12.61
CA ASP A 181 10.31 -3.33 -13.94
C ASP A 181 9.52 -2.24 -14.67
N ASN A 182 8.56 -1.59 -14.00
CA ASN A 182 7.81 -0.48 -14.59
C ASN A 182 8.72 0.69 -14.96
N LEU A 183 9.73 1.01 -14.13
CA LEU A 183 10.71 2.04 -14.43
C LEU A 183 11.57 1.67 -15.64
N ILE A 184 12.00 0.41 -15.74
CA ILE A 184 12.76 -0.09 -16.89
C ILE A 184 11.94 0.02 -18.17
N GLU A 185 10.66 -0.37 -18.15
CA GLU A 185 9.78 -0.25 -19.32
C GLU A 185 9.56 1.23 -19.69
N ALA A 186 9.33 2.11 -18.71
CA ALA A 186 9.23 3.54 -18.96
C ALA A 186 10.51 4.10 -19.62
N LEU A 187 11.70 3.72 -19.15
CA LEU A 187 12.98 4.12 -19.75
C LEU A 187 13.16 3.60 -21.18
N LYS A 188 12.66 2.39 -21.48
CA LYS A 188 12.67 1.86 -22.85
C LYS A 188 11.76 2.67 -23.76
N SER A 189 10.52 2.95 -23.33
CA SER A 189 9.59 3.78 -24.09
C SER A 189 10.15 5.18 -24.38
N LEU A 190 10.80 5.80 -23.39
CA LEU A 190 11.50 7.08 -23.57
C LEU A 190 12.57 6.99 -24.66
N LYS A 191 13.41 5.96 -24.62
CA LYS A 191 14.47 5.75 -25.60
C LYS A 191 13.93 5.49 -27.01
N GLU A 192 12.81 4.79 -27.12
CA GLU A 192 12.13 4.54 -28.40
C GLU A 192 11.55 5.83 -28.99
N GLU A 193 10.94 6.70 -28.16
CA GLU A 193 10.47 8.02 -28.60
C GLU A 193 11.63 8.92 -29.05
N GLU A 194 12.79 8.86 -28.39
CA GLU A 194 14.00 9.57 -28.80
C GLU A 194 14.54 9.07 -30.14
N ALA A 195 14.47 7.76 -30.41
CA ALA A 195 14.99 7.14 -31.63
C ALA A 195 14.05 7.27 -32.84
N GLY A 196 12.73 7.36 -32.62
CA GLY A 196 11.70 7.31 -33.66
C GLY A 196 11.48 8.59 -34.46
N LYS A 197 12.15 9.70 -34.15
CA LYS A 197 12.03 10.95 -34.92
C LYS A 197 13.31 11.23 -35.70
N ASP A 198 13.17 11.39 -37.01
CA ASP A 198 14.24 11.82 -37.95
C ASP A 198 14.93 13.12 -37.52
N ASN A 199 14.31 13.89 -36.62
CA ASN A 199 14.93 14.96 -35.86
C ASN A 199 15.12 14.49 -34.41
N LYS A 200 16.38 14.45 -33.95
CA LYS A 200 16.75 14.27 -32.54
C LYS A 200 15.89 15.18 -31.67
N ILE A 201 14.87 14.63 -31.00
CA ILE A 201 14.10 15.37 -30.02
C ILE A 201 15.06 15.73 -28.90
N ASN A 202 15.05 16.99 -28.48
CA ASN A 202 15.78 17.39 -27.30
C ASN A 202 15.15 16.71 -26.06
N PRO A 203 15.89 15.94 -25.25
CA PRO A 203 15.33 15.33 -24.04
C PRO A 203 14.62 16.31 -23.11
N LEU A 204 15.02 17.58 -23.11
CA LEU A 204 14.33 18.64 -22.36
C LEU A 204 12.94 18.94 -22.91
N GLU A 205 12.75 18.94 -24.24
CA GLU A 205 11.42 19.13 -24.85
C GLU A 205 10.49 17.95 -24.52
N LEU A 206 11.05 16.73 -24.52
CA LEU A 206 10.30 15.53 -24.15
C LEU A 206 9.89 15.55 -22.67
N MET A 207 10.80 15.94 -21.78
CA MET A 207 10.51 16.12 -20.36
C MET A 207 9.43 17.19 -20.13
N GLU A 208 9.52 18.35 -20.79
CA GLU A 208 8.51 19.41 -20.65
C GLU A 208 7.15 19.01 -21.23
N LYS A 209 7.13 18.20 -22.31
CA LYS A 209 5.89 17.59 -22.83
C LYS A 209 5.23 16.72 -21.76
N TYR A 210 5.95 15.77 -21.16
CA TYR A 210 5.35 14.87 -20.17
C TYR A 210 4.95 15.59 -18.89
N LYS A 211 5.74 16.57 -18.41
CA LYS A 211 5.32 17.41 -17.28
C LYS A 211 4.01 18.13 -17.58
N LYS A 212 3.84 18.65 -18.80
CA LYS A 212 2.61 19.34 -19.20
C LYS A 212 1.42 18.37 -19.28
N GLU A 213 1.62 17.17 -19.82
CA GLU A 213 0.61 16.11 -19.84
C GLU A 213 0.19 15.74 -18.41
N GLU A 214 1.17 15.50 -17.53
CA GLU A 214 0.95 15.20 -16.12
C GLU A 214 0.20 16.33 -15.39
N GLU A 215 0.62 17.59 -15.56
CA GLU A 215 -0.09 18.74 -14.98
C GLU A 215 -1.51 18.88 -15.54
N THR A 216 -1.74 18.56 -16.82
CA THR A 216 -3.08 18.62 -17.43
C THR A 216 -4.00 17.57 -16.81
N ASP A 217 -3.53 16.32 -16.67
CA ASP A 217 -4.28 15.24 -16.02
C ASP A 217 -4.60 15.60 -14.56
N TYR A 218 -3.65 16.25 -13.90
CA TYR A 218 -3.74 16.65 -12.51
C TYR A 218 -4.66 17.86 -12.25
N GLU A 219 -4.61 18.87 -13.11
CA GLU A 219 -5.60 19.96 -13.13
C GLU A 219 -6.99 19.40 -13.39
N GLY A 220 -7.07 18.38 -14.25
CA GLY A 220 -8.24 17.53 -14.43
C GLY A 220 -8.76 17.01 -13.09
N LEU A 221 -7.92 16.33 -12.30
CA LEU A 221 -8.27 15.81 -10.97
C LEU A 221 -8.72 16.90 -9.98
N ARG A 222 -8.01 18.03 -9.94
CA ARG A 222 -8.32 19.16 -9.05
C ARG A 222 -9.60 19.89 -9.41
N SER A 223 -9.97 19.89 -10.69
CA SER A 223 -11.19 20.54 -11.12
C SER A 223 -12.39 19.86 -10.44
N LYS A 224 -13.14 20.64 -9.65
CA LYS A 224 -14.27 20.13 -8.83
C LYS A 224 -15.33 19.39 -9.66
N ALA A 225 -15.44 19.74 -10.95
CA ALA A 225 -16.30 19.08 -11.91
C ALA A 225 -15.88 17.62 -12.09
N ASN A 226 -14.60 17.37 -12.39
CA ASN A 226 -14.09 16.03 -12.68
C ASN A 226 -13.98 15.14 -11.46
N PHE A 227 -13.72 15.62 -10.23
CA PHE A 227 -13.73 14.71 -9.07
C PHE A 227 -15.13 14.17 -8.78
N THR A 228 -16.11 15.09 -8.78
CA THR A 228 -17.51 14.69 -8.62
C THR A 228 -17.84 13.77 -9.80
N GLU A 229 -17.65 14.20 -11.04
CA GLU A 229 -17.87 13.37 -12.23
C GLU A 229 -17.14 12.02 -12.19
N ALA A 230 -15.88 11.93 -11.80
CA ALA A 230 -15.12 10.68 -11.69
C ALA A 230 -15.71 9.70 -10.67
N LEU A 231 -16.17 10.21 -9.52
CA LEU A 231 -16.92 9.40 -8.56
C LEU A 231 -18.38 9.16 -8.99
N LEU A 232 -18.95 10.02 -9.84
CA LEU A 232 -20.34 10.00 -10.32
C LEU A 232 -20.54 9.17 -11.60
N PHE A 233 -19.53 9.00 -12.47
CA PHE A 233 -19.72 8.65 -13.89
C PHE A 233 -20.03 7.18 -14.18
N LYS A 234 -20.21 6.37 -13.15
CA LYS A 234 -21.02 5.16 -13.28
C LYS A 234 -22.07 5.16 -12.18
N GLY A 235 -23.13 5.95 -12.39
CA GLY A 235 -24.52 5.90 -11.91
C GLY A 235 -24.85 5.44 -10.48
N ASP A 236 -24.13 4.45 -9.96
CA ASP A 236 -24.23 3.89 -8.63
C ASP A 236 -23.31 4.59 -7.62
N GLY A 237 -22.19 5.20 -8.04
CA GLY A 237 -21.16 5.73 -7.13
C GLY A 237 -21.64 6.83 -6.16
N LEU A 238 -22.51 7.75 -6.62
CA LEU A 238 -23.06 8.81 -5.76
C LEU A 238 -24.17 8.31 -4.84
N ASN A 239 -25.13 7.56 -5.39
CA ASN A 239 -26.22 6.98 -4.60
C ASN A 239 -25.69 5.98 -3.57
N LEU A 240 -24.48 5.46 -3.79
CA LEU A 240 -23.74 4.64 -2.87
C LEU A 240 -22.98 5.45 -1.81
N LEU A 241 -22.34 6.58 -2.16
CA LEU A 241 -21.76 7.51 -1.18
C LEU A 241 -22.82 8.18 -0.31
N LEU A 242 -23.98 8.49 -0.90
CA LEU A 242 -25.13 9.13 -0.26
C LEU A 242 -26.08 8.11 0.39
N GLY A 243 -26.05 6.85 -0.05
CA GLY A 243 -26.78 5.72 0.54
C GLY A 243 -26.16 5.19 1.83
N MET A 244 -24.95 5.65 2.18
CA MET A 244 -24.36 5.48 3.49
C MET A 244 -25.01 6.47 4.46
N GLU A 245 -26.15 6.05 5.02
CA GLU A 245 -26.79 6.58 6.24
C GLU A 245 -26.71 8.10 6.43
N GLY A 246 -27.58 8.83 5.71
CA GLY A 246 -28.32 9.97 6.25
C GLY A 246 -27.57 11.24 6.67
N ASN A 247 -26.24 11.33 6.63
CA ASN A 247 -25.53 12.52 7.10
C ASN A 247 -24.07 12.67 6.61
N VAL A 248 -23.70 12.13 5.45
CA VAL A 248 -22.50 12.64 4.75
C VAL A 248 -22.87 14.03 4.23
N SER A 249 -22.78 15.01 5.12
CA SER A 249 -23.21 16.39 4.89
C SER A 249 -22.54 16.97 3.65
N MET A 250 -23.14 17.99 3.03
CA MET A 250 -22.48 18.78 1.98
C MET A 250 -21.04 19.20 2.35
N HIS A 251 -20.75 19.35 3.65
CA HIS A 251 -19.41 19.66 4.13
C HIS A 251 -18.40 18.54 3.92
N ALA A 252 -18.83 17.28 3.87
CA ALA A 252 -17.93 16.21 3.47
C ALA A 252 -17.42 16.48 2.04
N LYS A 253 -18.29 16.82 1.08
CA LYS A 253 -17.88 17.13 -0.31
C LYS A 253 -16.91 18.32 -0.36
N GLU A 254 -17.16 19.36 0.44
CA GLU A 254 -16.21 20.47 0.60
C GLU A 254 -14.90 19.97 1.19
N TRP A 255 -14.90 19.27 2.33
CA TRP A 255 -13.70 18.70 2.95
C TRP A 255 -12.94 17.74 2.03
N PHE A 256 -13.63 16.95 1.21
CA PHE A 256 -13.02 16.05 0.23
C PHE A 256 -12.20 16.81 -0.81
N THR A 257 -12.59 18.06 -1.13
CA THR A 257 -12.06 18.81 -2.28
C THR A 257 -11.35 20.11 -1.92
N SER A 258 -11.45 20.59 -0.68
CA SER A 258 -11.01 21.93 -0.29
C SER A 258 -9.55 22.01 0.17
N GLU A 259 -8.92 20.90 0.58
CA GLU A 259 -7.56 20.92 1.13
C GLU A 259 -6.70 19.76 0.62
N ALA A 260 -5.45 20.09 0.27
CA ALA A 260 -4.47 19.16 -0.31
C ALA A 260 -3.91 18.12 0.68
N SER A 261 -4.22 18.23 1.98
CA SER A 261 -3.68 17.32 3.01
C SER A 261 -4.60 17.19 4.22
N VAL A 262 -4.65 15.99 4.81
CA VAL A 262 -5.23 15.76 6.15
C VAL A 262 -4.06 15.70 7.11
N CYS A 263 -3.74 16.83 7.75
CA CYS A 263 -2.87 16.82 8.93
C CYS A 263 -3.75 16.57 10.17
N HIS A 264 -4.36 15.38 10.27
CA HIS A 264 -4.89 14.96 11.56
C HIS A 264 -3.71 14.55 12.45
N THR A 265 -3.82 14.81 13.74
CA THR A 265 -2.81 14.44 14.75
C THR A 265 -2.76 12.92 14.95
N ALA A 266 -2.20 12.17 13.99
CA ALA A 266 -1.63 10.87 14.30
C ALA A 266 -0.13 11.08 14.46
N ILE A 267 0.36 10.66 15.61
CA ILE A 267 1.76 10.70 15.95
C ILE A 267 2.51 9.89 14.87
N LEU A 268 3.44 10.50 14.13
CA LEU A 268 4.23 9.83 13.08
C LEU A 268 4.71 8.46 13.58
N PRO A 269 4.78 7.39 12.77
CA PRO A 269 5.24 6.08 13.27
C PRO A 269 6.59 6.16 14.01
N ALA A 270 7.50 7.03 13.56
CA ALA A 270 8.75 7.33 14.25
C ALA A 270 8.52 8.05 15.60
N GLN A 271 7.61 9.01 15.65
CA GLN A 271 7.23 9.72 16.87
C GLN A 271 6.42 8.82 17.84
N SER A 272 5.64 7.86 17.35
CA SER A 272 4.88 6.90 18.16
C SER A 272 5.81 5.89 18.81
N ARG A 273 6.87 5.51 18.09
CA ARG A 273 7.99 4.74 18.65
C ARG A 273 8.82 5.57 19.62
N TYR A 274 9.09 6.83 19.28
CA TYR A 274 9.82 7.77 20.15
C TYR A 274 9.08 7.98 21.47
N LEU A 275 7.78 8.22 21.44
CA LEU A 275 6.94 8.45 22.62
C LEU A 275 6.53 7.15 23.33
N GLY A 276 6.97 6.00 22.81
CA GLY A 276 6.83 4.70 23.44
C GLY A 276 5.43 4.07 23.42
N TYR A 277 4.47 4.68 22.72
CA TYR A 277 3.09 4.20 22.62
C TYR A 277 2.98 2.81 21.98
N VAL A 278 3.87 2.47 21.05
CA VAL A 278 3.89 1.16 20.36
C VAL A 278 4.96 0.20 20.89
N THR A 279 5.81 0.65 21.82
CA THR A 279 6.92 -0.15 22.38
C THR A 279 6.70 -0.51 23.85
N GLU A 280 5.49 -0.31 24.38
CA GLU A 280 5.13 -0.55 25.78
C GLU A 280 5.94 0.32 26.78
N ARG A 281 6.47 1.45 26.31
CA ARG A 281 7.22 2.44 27.10
C ARG A 281 6.52 3.80 27.10
N GLU A 282 5.22 3.82 27.36
CA GLU A 282 4.45 5.07 27.35
C GLU A 282 5.11 6.13 28.23
N GLY A 283 5.53 7.24 27.63
CA GLY A 283 6.12 8.37 28.35
C GLY A 283 7.65 8.35 28.49
N GLU A 284 8.35 7.33 27.99
CA GLU A 284 9.81 7.34 27.94
C GLU A 284 10.32 7.59 26.50
N PRO A 285 10.89 8.78 26.22
CA PRO A 285 11.41 9.09 24.90
C PRO A 285 12.50 8.09 24.47
N TYR A 286 12.39 7.57 23.26
CA TYR A 286 13.35 6.62 22.70
C TYR A 286 14.67 7.34 22.39
N THR A 287 15.69 7.15 23.23
CA THR A 287 17.05 7.68 23.00
C THR A 287 17.96 6.63 22.36
N PHE A 288 18.87 7.06 21.48
CA PHE A 288 19.84 6.18 20.81
C PHE A 288 20.79 5.46 21.78
N ASP A 289 20.98 5.99 22.99
CA ASP A 289 21.83 5.39 24.02
C ASP A 289 21.28 4.06 24.56
N ASN A 290 19.97 3.82 24.44
CA ASN A 290 19.32 2.57 24.84
C ASN A 290 19.61 1.38 23.90
N TYR A 291 20.37 1.59 22.81
CA TYR A 291 20.68 0.57 21.80
C TYR A 291 22.03 -0.14 22.02
N ARG A 292 22.83 0.29 23.00
CA ARG A 292 24.19 -0.22 23.25
C ARG A 292 24.32 -1.31 24.31
N ASN A 293 23.21 -1.82 24.86
CA ASN A 293 23.21 -2.95 25.80
C ASN A 293 22.40 -4.12 25.26
#